data_AF-A0A2I9DP45-F1
#
_entry.id   AF-A0A2I9DP45-F1
#
_cell.length_a   1.000
_cell.length_b   1.000
_cell.length_c   1.000
_cell.angle_alpha   90.00
_cell.angle_beta   90.00
_cell.angle_gamma   90.00
#
_symmetry.space_group_name_H-M   'P 1'
#
loop_
_entity.id
_entity.type
_entity.pdbx_description
1 polymer ?
#
loop_
_entity_poly.entity_id
_entity_poly.type
_entity_poly.pdbx_seq_one_letter_code
_entity_poly.pdbx_strand_id
1 'polypeptide(L)' 'MTVLSTIPPLTSFWTQGGRLHVCPMPDGVYLSVERHGISSQELTLSREQALDLLRLLQENFAGEDG' A
#
# COMPACT_ATOMS: atom_id res chain seq x y z
N MET A 1 14.05 10.05 -27.54
CA MET A 1 13.17 10.62 -26.51
C MET A 1 13.18 9.66 -25.33
N THR A 2 13.95 9.97 -24.29
CA THR A 2 14.05 9.12 -23.11
C THR A 2 12.87 9.48 -22.21
N VAL A 3 11.84 8.63 -22.19
CA VAL A 3 10.76 8.78 -21.21
C VAL A 3 11.41 8.53 -19.85
N LEU A 4 11.64 9.61 -19.10
CA LEU A 4 11.97 9.51 -17.68
C LEU A 4 10.76 8.81 -17.05
N SER A 5 10.87 7.50 -16.83
CA SER A 5 9.93 6.76 -16.03
C SER A 5 10.07 7.30 -14.62
N THR A 6 9.30 8.33 -14.28
CA THR A 6 9.18 8.85 -12.92
C THR A 6 8.76 7.68 -12.06
N ILE A 7 9.70 7.19 -11.26
CA ILE A 7 9.43 6.13 -10.29
C ILE A 7 8.32 6.67 -9.40
N PRO A 8 7.17 5.99 -9.33
CA PRO A 8 6.06 6.45 -8.51
C PRO A 8 6.53 6.56 -7.05
N PRO A 9 6.09 7.61 -6.33
CA PRO A 9 6.58 7.87 -4.99
C PRO A 9 6.20 6.72 -4.06
N LEU A 10 7.21 6.15 -3.40
CA LEU A 10 7.04 5.16 -2.35
C LEU A 10 6.65 5.86 -1.05
N THR A 11 5.44 5.60 -0.57
CA THR A 11 4.98 6.09 0.74
C THR A 11 5.20 5.00 1.78
N SER A 12 5.75 5.37 2.94
CA SER A 12 6.02 4.42 4.04
C SER A 12 5.33 4.86 5.32
N PHE A 13 4.60 3.96 5.95
CA PHE A 13 3.91 4.16 7.21
C PHE A 13 4.56 3.31 8.30
N TRP A 14 4.86 3.94 9.43
CA TRP A 14 5.43 3.27 10.59
C TRP A 14 4.35 2.93 11.60
N THR A 15 4.39 1.71 12.11
CA THR A 15 3.46 1.21 13.14
C THR A 15 4.26 0.52 14.24
N GLN A 16 3.63 0.28 15.39
CA GLN A 16 4.25 -0.52 16.46
C GLN A 16 4.58 -1.96 16.00
N GLY A 17 3.88 -2.48 14.99
CA GLY A 17 4.07 -3.82 14.45
C GLY A 17 5.08 -3.93 13.30
N GLY A 18 5.63 -2.81 12.83
CA GLY A 18 6.57 -2.76 11.71
C GLY A 18 6.27 -1.64 10.72
N ARG A 19 6.68 -1.81 9.46
CA ARG A 19 6.60 -0.80 8.40
C ARG A 19 5.72 -1.29 7.24
N LEU A 20 4.82 -0.44 6.78
CA LEU A 20 4.03 -0.63 5.56
C LEU A 20 4.57 0.28 4.47
N HIS A 21 4.85 -0.29 3.31
CA HIS A 21 5.25 0.38 2.10
C HIS A 21 4.11 0.34 1.08
N VAL A 22 3.82 1.49 0.46
CA VAL A 22 2.80 1.65 -0.56
C VAL A 22 3.40 2.36 -1.76
N CYS A 23 3.40 1.68 -2.92
CA CYS A 23 3.91 2.22 -4.17
C CYS A 23 2.82 2.18 -5.23
N PRO A 24 2.29 3.33 -5.69
CA PRO A 24 1.37 3.38 -6.82
C PRO A 24 2.03 2.80 -8.07
N MET A 25 1.29 2.07 -8.89
CA MET A 25 1.78 1.54 -10.17
C MET A 25 0.79 1.92 -11.29
N PRO A 26 1.21 1.90 -12.57
CA PRO A 26 0.32 2.26 -13.68
C PRO A 26 -0.99 1.46 -13.72
N ASP A 27 -0.96 0.21 -13.25
CA ASP A 27 -2.04 -0.77 -13.28
C ASP A 27 -2.63 -1.09 -11.89
N GLY A 28 -2.14 -0.43 -10.82
CA GLY A 28 -2.62 -0.72 -9.48
C GLY A 28 -1.73 -0.19 -8.37
N VAL A 29 -1.50 -1.01 -7.34
CA VAL A 29 -0.67 -0.64 -6.19
C VAL A 29 0.14 -1.83 -5.71
N TYR A 30 1.40 -1.57 -5.39
CA TYR A 30 2.29 -2.49 -4.70
C TYR A 30 2.32 -2.18 -3.21
N LEU A 31 2.19 -3.22 -2.39
CA LEU A 31 2.20 -3.16 -0.94
C LEU A 31 3.29 -4.09 -0.42
N SER A 32 4.06 -3.61 0.56
CA SER A 32 5.00 -4.46 1.30
C SER A 32 4.90 -4.20 2.79
N VAL A 33 4.81 -5.25 3.58
CA VAL A 33 4.72 -5.20 5.04
C VAL A 33 5.98 -5.85 5.60
N GLU A 34 6.83 -5.03 6.21
CA GLU A 34 8.01 -5.47 6.96
C GLU A 34 7.64 -5.54 8.45
N ARG A 35 7.68 -6.74 9.03
CA ARG A 35 7.49 -6.94 10.48
C ARG A 35 8.83 -7.21 11.15
N HIS A 36 9.00 -6.74 12.38
CA HIS A 36 10.24 -6.95 13.12
C HIS A 36 10.58 -8.45 13.24
N GLY A 37 11.74 -8.85 12.70
CA GLY A 37 12.23 -10.23 12.79
C GLY A 37 11.57 -11.22 11.83
N ILE A 38 10.73 -10.76 10.89
CA ILE A 38 10.08 -11.60 9.87
C ILE A 38 10.43 -11.04 8.48
N SER A 39 10.53 -11.92 7.48
CA SER A 39 10.64 -11.50 6.08
C SER A 39 9.46 -10.60 5.66
N SER A 40 9.71 -9.68 4.75
CA SER A 40 8.67 -8.83 4.16
C SER A 40 7.60 -9.68 3.47
N GLN A 41 6.34 -9.30 3.65
CA GLN A 41 5.22 -9.83 2.88
C GLN A 41 4.83 -8.82 1.82
N GLU A 42 4.76 -9.27 0.57
CA GLU A 42 4.59 -8.40 -0.59
C GLU A 42 3.31 -8.78 -1.32
N LEU A 43 2.55 -7.79 -1.77
CA LEU A 43 1.29 -7.96 -2.46
C LEU A 43 1.13 -6.90 -3.54
N THR A 44 0.71 -7.32 -4.73
CA THR A 44 0.30 -6.40 -5.81
C THR A 44 -1.20 -6.52 -6.00
N LEU A 45 -1.89 -5.38 -5.99
CA LEU A 45 -3.31 -5.28 -6.28
C LEU A 45 -3.49 -4.55 -7.60
N SER A 46 -4.41 -5.04 -8.43
CA SER A 46 -4.90 -4.26 -9.57
C SER A 46 -5.61 -3.00 -9.09
N ARG A 47 -5.82 -2.03 -9.98
CA ARG A 47 -6.60 -0.83 -9.70
C ARG A 47 -7.98 -1.16 -9.11
N GLU A 48 -8.68 -2.16 -9.65
CA GLU A 48 -10.01 -2.56 -9.20
C GLU A 48 -9.97 -3.17 -7.79
N GLN A 49 -9.00 -4.06 -7.54
CA GLN A 49 -8.81 -4.67 -6.21
C GLN A 49 -8.41 -3.64 -5.16
N ALA A 50 -7.59 -2.65 -5.52
CA ALA A 50 -7.19 -1.57 -4.62
C ALA A 50 -8.39 -0.68 -4.24
N LEU A 51 -9.25 -0.35 -5.21
CA LEU A 51 -10.47 0.41 -4.95
C LEU A 51 -11.46 -0.35 -4.08
N ASP A 52 -11.61 -1.66 -4.31
CA ASP A 52 -12.46 -2.52 -3.49
C ASP A 52 -11.94 -2.62 -2.05
N LEU A 53 -10.62 -2.82 -1.88
CA LEU A 53 -9.97 -2.79 -0.57
C LEU A 53 -10.22 -1.46 0.16
N LEU A 54 -10.08 -0.32 -0.52
CA LEU A 54 -10.33 1.00 0.10
C LEU A 54 -11.79 1.16 0.55
N ARG A 55 -12.75 0.58 -0.16
CA ARG A 55 -14.17 0.59 0.25
C ARG A 55 -14.37 -0.26 1.49
N LEU A 56 -13.86 -1.50 1.48
CA LEU A 56 -13.92 -2.39 2.63
C LEU A 56 -13.29 -1.75 3.88
N LEU A 57 -12.12 -1.12 3.73
CA LEU A 57 -11.48 -0.44 4.85
C LEU A 57 -12.30 0.74 5.36
N GLN A 58 -12.89 1.55 4.47
CA GLN A 58 -13.79 2.64 4.90
C GLN A 58 -15.00 2.08 5.64
N GLU A 59 -15.66 1.04 5.14
CA GLU A 59 -16.84 0.46 5.81
C GLU A 59 -16.52 -0.13 7.19
N ASN A 60 -15.32 -0.69 7.36
CA ASN A 60 -14.92 -1.36 8.61
C ASN A 60 -14.23 -0.42 9.61
N PHE A 61 -13.64 0.69 9.16
CA PHE A 61 -12.85 1.60 10.01
C PHE A 61 -13.37 3.05 10.04
N ALA A 62 -14.44 3.42 9.33
CA ALA A 62 -15.03 4.77 9.36
C ALA A 62 -15.74 5.13 10.69
N GLY A 63 -15.36 4.49 11.81
CA GLY A 63 -15.96 4.69 13.13
C GLY A 63 -14.98 4.87 14.29
N GLU A 64 -13.67 4.91 14.06
CA GLU A 64 -12.68 5.25 15.11
C GLU A 64 -12.34 6.75 15.08
N ASP A 65 -13.36 7.60 15.26
CA ASP A 65 -13.18 8.93 15.83
C ASP A 65 -13.16 8.76 17.37
N GLY A 66 -11.96 8.63 17.94
CA GLY A 66 -11.69 8.60 19.38
C GLY A 66 -10.50 9.47 19.75
#